data_AF-A0A9P7K660-F1
#
_entry.id   AF-A0A9P7K660-F1
#
_cell.length_a   1.000
_cell.length_b   1.000
_cell.length_c   1.000
_cell.angle_alpha   90.00
_cell.angle_beta   90.00
_cell.angle_gamma   90.00
#
_symmetry.space_group_name_H-M   'P 1'
#
loop_
_entity.id
_entity.type
_entity.pdbx_description
1 polymer ?
#
loop_
_entity_poly.entity_id
_entity_poly.type
_entity_poly.pdbx_seq_one_letter_code
_entity_poly.pdbx_strand_id
1 'polypeptide(L)'
;SLFEEQLQDGREWLLNTVSPSLADISFHFVLNWAKSFSPGKRLLDAGKFPYTVKWISKTSDYIEHIRATQPPVCEVAGNQAAASIAASPFEPYDVVGFNTSEAERLGIKLNDQVQVAPEDTGMPSPSQNKSRLSHVSTETKLLSKYKDLKD
;
A
#
# COMPACT_ATOMS: atom_id res chain seq x y z
N SER A 1 24.35 2.87 12.33
CA SER A 1 23.29 3.49 11.52
C SER A 1 22.11 3.66 12.46
N LEU A 2 21.29 4.69 12.32
CA LEU A 2 20.19 4.94 13.26
C LEU A 2 19.26 3.72 13.40
N PHE A 3 19.04 2.98 12.31
CA PHE A 3 18.24 1.76 12.32
C PHE A 3 18.89 0.62 13.13
N GLU A 4 20.20 0.41 12.95
CA GLU A 4 20.94 -0.59 13.72
C GLU A 4 20.96 -0.24 15.22
N GLU A 5 21.21 1.03 15.54
CA GLU A 5 21.21 1.55 16.91
C GLU A 5 19.83 1.38 17.58
N GLN A 6 18.75 1.61 16.83
CA GLN A 6 17.39 1.40 17.34
C GLN A 6 17.13 -0.07 17.70
N LEU A 7 17.65 -1.03 16.91
CA LEU A 7 17.43 -2.46 17.14
C LEU A 7 18.35 -3.05 18.23
N GLN A 8 19.35 -2.29 18.71
CA GLN A 8 20.28 -2.75 19.75
C GLN A 8 19.62 -2.89 21.13
N ASP A 9 18.49 -2.23 21.38
CA ASP A 9 17.77 -2.33 22.65
C ASP A 9 17.01 -3.66 22.83
N GLY A 10 17.09 -4.54 21.82
CA GLY A 10 16.48 -5.87 21.87
C GLY A 10 15.00 -5.88 21.55
N ARG A 11 14.43 -4.75 21.09
CA ARG A 11 13.04 -4.73 20.60
C ARG A 11 12.82 -5.77 19.51
N GLU A 12 11.64 -6.36 19.54
CA GLU A 12 11.26 -7.39 18.59
C GLU A 12 10.74 -6.80 17.27
N TRP A 13 9.89 -5.76 17.36
CA TRP A 13 9.33 -5.01 16.24
C TRP A 13 9.63 -3.51 16.40
N LEU A 14 9.67 -2.77 15.30
CA LEU A 14 10.16 -1.38 15.30
C LEU A 14 9.41 -0.46 16.28
N LEU A 15 8.10 -0.68 16.42
CA LEU A 15 7.20 0.11 17.25
C LEU A 15 6.74 -0.60 18.53
N ASN A 16 7.46 -1.65 18.97
CA ASN A 16 7.10 -2.43 20.17
C ASN A 16 5.67 -2.97 20.17
N THR A 17 5.17 -3.36 19.00
CA THR A 17 3.85 -3.95 18.81
C THR A 17 3.84 -5.44 19.20
N VAL A 18 2.66 -6.07 19.21
CA VAL A 18 2.54 -7.52 19.47
C VAL A 18 2.97 -8.37 18.26
N SER A 19 2.73 -7.84 17.06
CA SER A 19 3.11 -8.43 15.77
C SER A 19 3.78 -7.37 14.90
N PRO A 20 4.44 -7.72 13.79
CA PRO A 20 4.97 -6.74 12.85
C PRO A 20 3.88 -5.73 12.46
N SER A 21 4.23 -4.45 12.51
CA SER A 21 3.36 -3.35 12.11
C SER A 21 3.56 -3.00 10.63
N LEU A 22 2.77 -2.05 10.11
CA LEU A 22 3.02 -1.51 8.77
C LEU A 22 4.45 -0.96 8.63
N ALA A 23 4.99 -0.35 9.68
CA ALA A 23 6.37 0.15 9.66
C ALA A 23 7.37 -0.99 9.43
N ASP A 24 7.19 -2.14 10.10
CA ASP A 24 8.06 -3.30 9.92
C ASP A 24 8.00 -3.82 8.48
N ILE A 25 6.79 -3.95 7.93
CA ILE A 25 6.57 -4.42 6.55
C ILE A 25 7.20 -3.46 5.53
N SER A 26 7.01 -2.15 5.69
CA SER A 26 7.53 -1.13 4.77
C SER A 26 9.06 -1.12 4.73
N PHE A 27 9.72 -1.18 5.90
CA PHE A 27 11.17 -1.23 5.96
C PHE A 27 11.73 -2.58 5.48
N HIS A 28 11.06 -3.68 5.85
CA HIS A 28 11.47 -5.02 5.45
C HIS A 28 11.44 -5.17 3.94
N PHE A 29 10.38 -4.70 3.27
CA PHE A 29 10.26 -4.77 1.82
C PHE A 29 11.46 -4.17 1.10
N VAL A 30 11.83 -2.93 1.45
CA VAL A 30 12.94 -2.21 0.80
C VAL A 30 14.27 -2.90 1.06
N LEU A 31 14.55 -3.29 2.30
CA LEU A 31 15.81 -3.91 2.68
C LEU A 31 15.95 -5.33 2.13
N ASN A 32 14.86 -6.11 2.14
CA ASN A 32 14.83 -7.44 1.57
C ASN A 32 14.97 -7.40 0.04
N TRP A 33 14.33 -6.44 -0.63
CA TRP A 33 14.56 -6.18 -2.04
C TRP A 33 16.01 -5.79 -2.32
N ALA A 34 16.63 -4.93 -1.50
CA ALA A 34 18.04 -4.58 -1.62
C ALA A 34 18.96 -5.82 -1.52
N LYS A 35 18.66 -6.77 -0.62
CA LYS A 35 19.39 -8.04 -0.52
C LYS A 35 19.27 -8.92 -1.75
N SER A 36 18.26 -8.74 -2.61
CA SER A 36 18.08 -9.59 -3.80
C SER A 36 19.18 -9.40 -4.85
N PHE A 37 19.91 -8.27 -4.85
CA PHE A 37 20.99 -7.97 -5.79
C PHE A 37 22.36 -7.81 -5.13
N SER A 38 23.43 -8.15 -5.87
CA SER A 38 24.79 -8.27 -5.33
C SER A 38 25.34 -7.02 -4.63
N PRO A 39 25.17 -5.78 -5.14
CA PRO A 39 25.53 -4.57 -4.42
C PRO A 39 24.84 -4.43 -3.06
N GLY A 40 23.53 -4.68 -2.97
CA GLY A 40 22.77 -4.51 -1.75
C GLY A 40 23.10 -5.54 -0.67
N LYS A 41 23.49 -6.76 -1.04
CA LYS A 41 24.03 -7.76 -0.09
C LYS A 41 25.26 -7.25 0.67
N ARG A 42 26.13 -6.49 0.01
CA ARG A 42 27.33 -5.91 0.64
C ARG A 42 27.01 -4.76 1.60
N LEU A 43 25.87 -4.09 1.40
CA LEU A 43 25.41 -3.01 2.29
C LEU A 43 24.83 -3.56 3.59
N LEU A 44 24.27 -4.76 3.57
CA LEU A 44 23.67 -5.44 4.73
C LEU A 44 24.56 -6.58 5.23
N ASP A 45 25.81 -6.22 5.52
CA ASP A 45 26.81 -7.11 6.09
C ASP A 45 26.52 -7.39 7.58
N ALA A 46 26.42 -8.65 7.96
CA ALA A 46 26.10 -9.05 9.34
C ALA A 46 27.20 -8.69 10.34
N GLY A 47 28.45 -8.48 9.91
CA GLY A 47 29.52 -7.99 10.76
C GLY A 47 29.39 -6.50 11.10
N LYS A 48 28.70 -5.73 10.24
CA LYS A 48 28.45 -4.29 10.45
C LYS A 48 27.07 -3.99 11.02
N PHE A 49 26.05 -4.77 10.62
CA PHE A 49 24.65 -4.56 10.98
C PHE A 49 23.99 -5.86 11.48
N PRO A 50 24.53 -6.50 12.53
CA PRO A 50 24.02 -7.77 13.04
C PRO A 50 22.54 -7.72 13.46
N TYR A 51 22.08 -6.64 14.09
CA TYR A 51 20.71 -6.53 14.58
C TYR A 51 19.73 -6.31 13.43
N THR A 52 20.09 -5.48 12.45
CA THR A 52 19.31 -5.28 11.22
C THR A 52 19.15 -6.59 10.45
N VAL A 53 20.24 -7.34 10.24
CA VAL A 53 20.18 -8.61 9.50
C VAL A 53 19.31 -9.63 10.23
N LYS A 54 19.42 -9.70 11.56
CA LYS A 54 18.57 -10.54 12.41
C LYS A 54 17.09 -10.15 12.32
N TRP A 55 16.78 -8.86 12.40
CA TRP A 55 15.42 -8.34 12.30
C TRP A 55 14.80 -8.61 10.91
N ILE A 56 15.58 -8.46 9.83
CA ILE A 56 15.13 -8.80 8.47
C ILE A 56 14.76 -10.29 8.39
N SER A 57 15.63 -11.17 8.89
CA SER A 57 15.36 -12.62 8.88
C SER A 57 14.08 -12.94 9.63
N LYS A 58 13.96 -12.42 10.86
CA LYS A 58 12.78 -12.63 11.71
C LYS A 58 11.48 -12.18 11.05
N THR A 59 11.50 -11.03 10.38
CA THR A 59 10.32 -10.51 9.67
C THR A 59 9.98 -11.36 8.44
N SER A 60 10.98 -11.84 7.69
CA SER A 60 10.77 -12.82 6.61
C SER A 60 10.13 -14.11 7.13
N ASP A 61 10.68 -14.67 8.21
CA ASP A 61 10.18 -15.91 8.82
C ASP A 61 8.73 -15.76 9.28
N TYR A 62 8.38 -14.60 9.86
CA TYR A 62 7.00 -14.29 10.24
C TYR A 62 6.07 -14.23 9.01
N ILE A 63 6.48 -13.54 7.94
CA ILE A 63 5.68 -13.44 6.71
C ILE A 63 5.49 -14.82 6.06
N GLU A 64 6.54 -15.65 6.03
CA GLU A 64 6.48 -17.02 5.52
C GLU A 64 5.58 -17.91 6.37
N HIS A 65 5.66 -17.79 7.70
CA HIS A 65 4.77 -18.51 8.61
C HIS A 65 3.30 -18.16 8.36
N ILE A 66 2.97 -16.87 8.29
CA ILE A 66 1.60 -16.43 8.00
C ILE A 66 1.15 -16.90 6.61
N ARG A 67 2.03 -16.85 5.60
CA ARG A 67 1.71 -17.36 4.27
C ARG A 67 1.36 -18.85 4.30
N ALA A 68 2.08 -19.65 5.09
CA ALA A 68 1.84 -21.09 5.22
C ALA A 68 0.50 -21.43 5.88
N THR A 69 -0.11 -20.50 6.63
CA THR A 69 -1.45 -20.70 7.23
C THR A 69 -2.59 -20.24 6.33
N GLN A 70 -2.31 -19.61 5.17
CA GLN A 70 -3.33 -19.11 4.25
C GLN A 70 -3.68 -20.16 3.18
N PRO A 71 -4.88 -20.06 2.57
CA PRO A 71 -5.20 -20.84 1.38
C PRO A 71 -4.15 -20.62 0.26
N PRO A 72 -3.89 -21.64 -0.58
CA PRO A 72 -3.01 -21.48 -1.73
C PRO A 72 -3.44 -20.32 -2.63
N VAL A 73 -2.46 -19.63 -3.22
CA VAL A 73 -2.73 -18.53 -4.17
C VAL A 73 -3.50 -19.10 -5.37
N CYS A 74 -4.67 -18.52 -5.63
CA CYS A 74 -5.45 -18.82 -6.82
C CYS A 74 -5.01 -17.87 -7.95
N GLU A 75 -4.48 -18.44 -9.04
CA GLU A 75 -4.15 -17.66 -10.22
C GLU A 75 -5.43 -17.29 -10.98
N VAL A 76 -5.62 -15.99 -11.22
CA VAL A 76 -6.79 -15.46 -11.93
C VAL A 76 -6.31 -14.78 -13.21
N ALA A 77 -6.84 -15.22 -14.36
CA ALA A 77 -6.50 -14.61 -15.63
C ALA A 77 -7.08 -13.19 -15.73
N GLY A 78 -6.40 -12.29 -16.44
CA GLY A 78 -6.79 -10.88 -16.52
C GLY A 78 -8.22 -10.66 -17.06
N ASN A 79 -8.68 -11.47 -18.02
CA ASN A 79 -10.05 -11.43 -18.54
C ASN A 79 -11.10 -11.88 -17.50
N GLN A 80 -10.77 -12.89 -16.70
CA GLN A 80 -11.63 -13.36 -15.61
C GLN A 80 -11.72 -12.31 -14.49
N ALA A 81 -10.58 -11.70 -14.12
CA ALA A 81 -10.55 -10.61 -13.15
C ALA A 81 -11.40 -9.42 -13.64
N ALA A 82 -11.26 -9.02 -14.90
CA ALA A 82 -12.05 -7.93 -15.49
C ALA A 82 -13.55 -8.23 -15.48
N ALA A 83 -13.95 -9.46 -15.85
CA ALA A 83 -15.35 -9.88 -15.81
C ALA A 83 -15.90 -9.89 -14.37
N SER A 84 -15.11 -10.40 -13.41
CA SER A 84 -15.48 -10.42 -11.99
C SER A 84 -15.66 -9.01 -11.43
N ILE A 85 -14.72 -8.09 -11.69
CA ILE A 85 -14.81 -6.70 -11.24
C ILE A 85 -16.04 -6.02 -11.85
N ALA A 86 -16.30 -6.21 -13.14
CA ALA A 86 -17.45 -5.59 -13.81
C ALA A 86 -18.80 -6.10 -13.30
N ALA A 87 -18.87 -7.35 -12.84
CA ALA A 87 -20.08 -7.96 -12.30
C ALA A 87 -20.23 -7.79 -10.78
N SER A 88 -19.18 -7.35 -10.08
CA SER A 88 -19.20 -7.25 -8.61
C SER A 88 -20.00 -6.03 -8.15
N PRO A 89 -20.77 -6.15 -7.06
CA PRO A 89 -21.33 -4.98 -6.40
C PRO A 89 -20.19 -4.12 -5.82
N PHE A 90 -20.44 -2.81 -5.69
CA PHE A 90 -19.54 -1.91 -4.98
C PHE A 90 -20.12 -1.60 -3.60
N GLU A 91 -19.23 -1.39 -2.63
CA GLU A 91 -19.62 -0.92 -1.29
C GLU A 91 -20.30 0.46 -1.39
N PRO A 92 -21.42 0.70 -0.70
CA PRO A 92 -22.09 2.00 -0.72
C PRO A 92 -21.15 3.15 -0.32
N TYR A 93 -21.21 4.27 -1.05
CA TYR A 93 -20.29 5.40 -0.84
C TYR A 93 -20.48 6.13 0.50
N ASP A 94 -21.62 5.93 1.15
CA ASP A 94 -21.98 6.53 2.43
C ASP A 94 -21.45 5.75 3.64
N VAL A 95 -20.89 4.54 3.45
CA VAL A 95 -20.28 3.76 4.55
C VAL A 95 -19.19 4.56 5.27
N VAL A 96 -18.41 5.37 4.54
CA VAL A 96 -17.38 6.25 5.11
C VAL A 96 -17.87 7.71 5.21
N GLY A 97 -19.05 8.04 4.65
CA GLY A 97 -19.66 9.38 4.67
C GLY A 97 -19.04 10.37 3.68
N PHE A 98 -19.32 11.67 3.78
CA PHE A 98 -18.62 12.72 3.03
C PHE A 98 -18.15 13.79 4.01
N ASN A 99 -16.84 14.03 4.09
CA ASN A 99 -16.30 15.01 5.03
C ASN A 99 -16.39 16.42 4.43
N THR A 100 -17.42 17.18 4.84
CA THR A 100 -17.66 18.55 4.38
C THR A 100 -16.53 19.51 4.76
N SER A 101 -15.96 19.37 5.96
CA SER A 101 -14.85 20.22 6.42
C SER A 101 -13.61 20.05 5.52
N GLU A 102 -13.27 18.82 5.15
CA GLU A 102 -12.16 18.56 4.23
C GLU A 102 -12.48 18.99 2.80
N ALA A 103 -13.73 18.82 2.36
CA ALA A 103 -14.18 19.29 1.06
C ALA A 103 -14.04 20.82 0.92
N GLU A 104 -14.46 21.57 1.94
CA GLU A 104 -14.30 23.02 2.02
C GLU A 104 -12.83 23.45 2.00
N ARG A 105 -11.97 22.79 2.80
CA ARG A 105 -10.53 23.05 2.83
C ARG A 105 -9.87 22.84 1.47
N LEU A 106 -10.32 21.84 0.72
CA LEU A 106 -9.79 21.49 -0.61
C LEU A 106 -10.49 22.23 -1.75
N GLY A 107 -11.55 22.99 -1.48
CA GLY A 107 -12.32 23.71 -2.49
C GLY A 107 -13.07 22.79 -3.47
N ILE A 108 -13.46 21.60 -3.02
CA ILE A 108 -14.16 20.58 -3.82
C ILE A 108 -15.55 20.28 -3.25
N LYS A 109 -16.43 19.72 -4.06
CA LYS A 109 -17.80 19.34 -3.71
C LYS A 109 -18.09 17.91 -4.14
N LEU A 110 -19.09 17.31 -3.48
CA LEU A 110 -19.60 16.01 -3.89
C LEU A 110 -20.03 16.05 -5.36
N ASN A 111 -19.66 15.01 -6.12
CA ASN A 111 -19.88 14.85 -7.56
C ASN A 111 -19.06 15.75 -8.49
N ASP A 112 -18.13 16.55 -7.97
CA ASP A 112 -17.18 17.30 -8.80
C ASP A 112 -16.41 16.35 -9.72
N GLN A 113 -16.17 16.80 -10.95
CA GLN A 113 -15.35 16.06 -11.90
C GLN A 113 -13.88 16.29 -11.56
N VAL A 114 -13.20 15.24 -11.12
CA VAL A 114 -11.82 15.31 -10.65
C VAL A 114 -10.95 14.29 -11.38
N GLN A 115 -9.64 14.52 -11.33
CA GLN A 115 -8.61 13.58 -11.74
C GLN A 115 -7.68 13.37 -10.54
N VAL A 116 -7.37 12.11 -10.24
CA VAL A 116 -6.36 11.76 -9.24
C VAL A 116 -5.19 11.13 -9.99
N ALA A 117 -3.99 11.60 -9.68
CA ALA A 117 -2.77 11.17 -10.30
C ALA A 117 -1.64 11.14 -9.25
N PRO A 118 -0.68 10.21 -9.37
CA PRO A 118 0.48 10.15 -8.47
C PRO A 118 1.42 11.33 -8.72
N GLU A 119 1.89 12.02 -7.67
CA GLU A 119 2.79 13.17 -7.84
C GLU A 119 4.25 12.78 -8.12
N ASP A 120 4.62 11.52 -7.93
CA ASP A 120 5.97 11.00 -8.04
C ASP A 120 6.27 10.39 -9.43
N THR A 121 5.65 9.25 -9.75
CA THR A 121 5.90 8.48 -10.97
C THR A 121 4.62 7.81 -11.47
N GLY A 122 4.57 7.50 -12.78
CA GLY A 122 3.38 6.87 -13.37
C GLY A 122 2.24 7.84 -13.66
N MET A 123 2.56 9.12 -13.88
CA MET A 123 1.59 10.16 -14.23
C MET A 123 0.83 9.80 -15.51
N PRO A 124 -0.52 9.67 -15.46
CA PRO A 124 -1.31 9.45 -16.65
C PRO A 124 -1.35 10.72 -17.51
N SER A 125 -1.56 10.56 -18.81
CA SER A 125 -1.81 11.70 -19.70
C SER A 125 -3.01 12.53 -19.18
N PRO A 126 -2.95 13.88 -19.18
CA PRO A 126 -4.00 14.75 -18.65
C PRO A 126 -5.39 14.56 -19.28
N SER A 127 -5.45 13.99 -20.49
CA SER A 127 -6.70 13.69 -21.21
C SER A 127 -7.37 12.40 -20.77
N GLN A 128 -6.75 11.60 -19.89
CA GLN A 128 -7.25 10.30 -19.46
C GLN A 128 -7.74 10.34 -18.01
N ASN A 129 -8.88 9.70 -17.74
CA ASN A 129 -9.39 9.36 -16.40
C ASN A 129 -10.01 10.47 -15.54
N LYS A 130 -10.87 11.31 -16.12
CA LYS A 130 -11.79 12.13 -15.30
C LYS A 130 -12.86 11.23 -14.67
N SER A 131 -13.12 11.43 -13.38
CA SER A 131 -14.09 10.65 -12.58
C SER A 131 -14.92 11.61 -11.72
N ARG A 132 -16.03 11.14 -11.15
CA ARG A 132 -16.80 11.93 -10.18
C ARG A 132 -16.32 11.65 -8.78
N LEU A 133 -16.16 12.71 -7.98
CA LEU A 133 -15.83 12.58 -6.57
C LEU A 133 -17.04 12.02 -5.81
N SER A 134 -16.91 10.82 -5.25
CA SER A 134 -17.95 10.21 -4.42
C SER A 134 -17.64 10.29 -2.92
N HIS A 135 -16.36 10.42 -2.56
CA HIS A 135 -15.91 10.50 -1.17
C HIS A 135 -14.66 11.37 -1.02
N VAL A 136 -14.59 12.10 0.10
CA VAL A 136 -13.36 12.72 0.59
C VAL A 136 -13.28 12.58 2.11
N SER A 137 -12.11 12.20 2.59
CA SER A 137 -11.69 12.26 3.99
C SER A 137 -10.26 12.79 4.08
N THR A 138 -9.74 12.91 5.29
CA THR A 138 -8.36 13.34 5.55
C THR A 138 -7.33 12.35 4.98
N GLU A 139 -7.69 11.08 4.85
CA GLU A 139 -6.77 10.00 4.46
C GLU A 139 -7.11 9.38 3.09
N THR A 140 -8.35 9.54 2.61
CA THR A 140 -8.84 8.81 1.43
C THR A 140 -9.67 9.72 0.51
N LYS A 141 -9.49 9.55 -0.80
CA LYS A 141 -10.38 10.08 -1.83
C LYS A 141 -10.91 8.93 -2.67
N LEU A 142 -12.23 8.74 -2.72
CA LEU A 142 -12.83 7.72 -3.60
C LEU A 142 -13.45 8.39 -4.82
N LEU A 143 -13.27 7.74 -5.96
CA LEU A 143 -13.76 8.19 -7.25
C LEU A 143 -14.74 7.16 -7.80
N SER A 144 -15.88 7.63 -8.31
CA SER A 144 -16.74 6.83 -9.16
C SER A 144 -16.44 7.15 -10.63
N LYS A 145 -16.07 6.11 -11.40
CA LYS A 145 -15.96 6.22 -12.86
C LYS A 145 -17.30 5.84 -13.47
N TYR A 146 -17.98 6.80 -14.09
CA TYR A 146 -19.02 6.50 -15.07
C TYR A 146 -18.36 6.17 -16.39
N LYS A 147 -18.62 4.98 -16.93
CA LYS A 147 -18.41 4.72 -18.35
C LYS A 147 -19.60 5.35 -19.06
N ASP A 148 -19.38 6.38 -19.88
CA ASP A 148 -20.41 6.85 -20.80
C ASP A 148 -20.77 5.65 -21.69
N LEU A 149 -21.91 5.03 -21.40
CA LEU A 149 -22.60 4.16 -22.35
C LEU A 149 -23.05 5.11 -23.46
N LYS A 150 -22.25 5.20 -24.52
CA LYS A 150 -22.74 5.76 -25.77
C LYS A 150 -23.78 4.79 -26.30
N ASP A 151 -25.03 5.28 -26.37
CA ASP A 151 -26.12 4.66 -27.12
C ASP A 151 -25.72 4.46 -28.61
#